data_AF-A0A7Y8AMJ2-F1
#
_entry.id   AF-A0A7Y8AMJ2-F1
#
_cell.length_a   1.000
_cell.length_b   1.000
_cell.length_c   1.000
_cell.angle_alpha   90.00
_cell.angle_beta   90.00
_cell.angle_gamma   90.00
#
_symmetry.space_group_name_H-M   'P 1'
#
loop_
_entity.id
_entity.type
_entity.pdbx_description
1 polymer ?
#
loop_
_entity_poly.entity_id
_entity_poly.type
_entity_poly.pdbx_seq_one_letter_code
_entity_poly.pdbx_strand_id
1 'polypeptide(L)'
;MSEQLHFTRQTLLAASDFIEKAGTNAGFDLMVQRLDLDQWVPSGSELSVPKKRVVFNQTLLARAELVFWAREGQMTHGEALVREAVRLMSSPPVLADQEPFERCLARDGFTVTWDAGDCGRGTPPWLRRSLPQNVDLPAGDDLVHLHLKHFGFARSCGHLDQAIDAHTRGDWASANAQIRTFMESLILEIATQIASAELPPNPSLNNGFQALTKCEFLSENRAEWNQDGKGMLNGLMKMLHSDGSHKGLSDEDHSTMRLHIALVTARAILNRLANGE
;
A
#
# COMPACT_ATOMS: atom_id res chain seq x y z
N MET A 1 -16.85 8.99 12.80
CA MET A 1 -17.19 7.55 12.73
C MET A 1 -15.88 6.83 12.48
N SER A 2 -15.46 5.93 13.39
CA SER A 2 -14.19 5.21 13.23
C SER A 2 -14.26 4.32 11.98
N GLU A 3 -13.27 4.41 11.11
CA GLU A 3 -13.14 3.53 9.95
C GLU A 3 -12.97 2.09 10.47
N GLN A 4 -13.87 1.18 10.09
CA GLN A 4 -13.84 -0.21 10.56
C GLN A 4 -12.71 -0.96 9.84
N LEU A 5 -11.89 -1.70 10.58
CA LEU A 5 -10.85 -2.53 9.98
C LEU A 5 -11.45 -3.84 9.48
N HIS A 6 -11.16 -4.18 8.22
CA HIS A 6 -11.56 -5.44 7.60
C HIS A 6 -10.34 -6.35 7.43
N PHE A 7 -10.49 -7.61 7.82
CA PHE A 7 -9.46 -8.64 7.70
C PHE A 7 -9.97 -9.80 6.87
N THR A 8 -9.10 -10.41 6.07
CA THR A 8 -9.46 -11.55 5.24
C THR A 8 -9.67 -12.79 6.10
N ARG A 9 -10.43 -13.76 5.56
CA ARG A 9 -10.66 -15.07 6.19
C ARG A 9 -9.34 -15.75 6.59
N GLN A 10 -8.28 -15.59 5.80
CA GLN A 10 -6.98 -16.18 6.09
C GLN A 10 -6.36 -15.59 7.35
N THR A 11 -6.40 -14.27 7.50
CA THR A 11 -5.91 -13.57 8.69
C THR A 11 -6.68 -13.93 9.95
N LEU A 12 -8.01 -14.05 9.85
CA LEU A 12 -8.84 -14.43 10.99
C LEU A 12 -8.54 -15.86 11.48
N LEU A 13 -8.30 -16.79 10.55
CA LEU A 13 -7.91 -18.16 10.91
C LEU A 13 -6.50 -18.22 11.47
N ALA A 14 -5.54 -17.52 10.87
CA ALA A 14 -4.18 -17.44 11.39
C ALA A 14 -4.12 -16.82 12.80
N ALA A 15 -4.96 -15.81 13.08
CA ALA A 15 -5.10 -15.23 14.42
C ALA A 15 -5.61 -16.26 15.43
N SER A 16 -6.65 -17.02 15.07
CA SER A 16 -7.22 -18.08 15.92
C SER A 16 -6.21 -19.20 16.19
N ASP A 17 -5.48 -19.62 15.16
CA ASP A 17 -4.42 -20.63 15.27
C ASP A 17 -3.23 -20.10 16.09
N PHE A 18 -2.92 -18.80 16.02
CA PHE A 18 -1.87 -18.22 16.86
C PHE A 18 -2.28 -18.17 18.34
N ILE A 19 -3.51 -17.71 18.63
CA ILE A 19 -4.07 -17.70 19.99
C ILE A 19 -4.08 -19.12 20.58
N GLU A 20 -4.25 -20.16 19.77
CA GLU A 20 -4.13 -21.55 20.21
C GLU A 20 -2.84 -21.83 20.95
N LYS A 21 -1.74 -21.42 20.31
CA LYS A 21 -0.39 -21.82 20.67
C LYS A 21 0.17 -20.90 21.73
N ALA A 22 -0.28 -19.64 21.73
CA ALA A 22 0.13 -18.63 22.69
C ALA A 22 -0.70 -18.64 23.98
N GLY A 23 -1.93 -19.14 23.93
CA GLY A 23 -2.90 -19.08 25.03
C GLY A 23 -2.96 -20.32 25.92
N THR A 24 -3.69 -20.18 27.02
CA THR A 24 -4.16 -21.31 27.83
C THR A 24 -5.64 -21.56 27.58
N ASN A 25 -6.16 -22.75 27.90
CA ASN A 25 -7.60 -23.04 27.75
C ASN A 25 -8.49 -22.05 28.54
N ALA A 26 -8.07 -21.65 29.74
CA ALA A 26 -8.78 -20.64 30.53
C ALA A 26 -8.70 -19.24 29.88
N GLY A 27 -7.56 -18.90 29.26
CA GLY A 27 -7.42 -17.67 28.49
C GLY A 27 -8.31 -17.64 27.24
N PHE A 28 -8.49 -18.80 26.58
CA PHE A 28 -9.38 -18.95 25.44
C PHE A 28 -10.85 -18.72 25.81
N ASP A 29 -11.35 -19.35 26.88
CA ASP A 29 -12.73 -19.15 27.34
C ASP A 29 -12.98 -17.68 27.74
N LEU A 30 -11.99 -17.03 28.37
CA LEU A 30 -12.08 -15.60 28.70
C LEU A 30 -12.07 -14.71 27.45
N MET A 31 -11.31 -15.06 26.42
CA MET A 31 -11.32 -14.36 25.13
C MET A 31 -12.69 -14.47 24.45
N VAL A 32 -13.27 -15.68 24.41
CA VAL A 32 -14.62 -15.90 23.85
C VAL A 32 -15.65 -15.00 24.52
N GLN A 33 -15.59 -14.85 25.85
CA GLN A 33 -16.45 -13.92 26.58
C GLN A 33 -16.17 -12.46 26.23
N ARG A 34 -14.90 -12.05 26.10
CA ARG A 34 -14.54 -10.68 25.70
C ARG A 34 -15.01 -10.33 24.29
N LEU A 35 -15.13 -11.32 23.41
CA LEU A 35 -15.64 -11.17 22.05
C LEU A 35 -17.17 -11.27 21.98
N ASP A 36 -17.88 -11.41 23.11
CA ASP A 36 -19.34 -11.57 23.18
C ASP A 36 -19.86 -12.78 22.36
N LEU A 37 -19.06 -13.86 22.30
CA LEU A 37 -19.35 -15.07 21.53
C LEU A 37 -19.72 -16.29 22.40
N ASP A 38 -19.78 -16.13 23.72
CA ASP A 38 -19.97 -17.19 24.71
C ASP A 38 -21.34 -17.88 24.61
N GLN A 39 -22.36 -17.18 24.11
CA GLN A 39 -23.67 -17.78 23.83
C GLN A 39 -23.65 -18.83 22.70
N TRP A 40 -22.62 -18.83 21.83
CA TRP A 40 -22.50 -19.77 20.70
C TRP A 40 -21.32 -20.74 20.84
N VAL A 41 -20.34 -20.40 21.68
CA VAL A 41 -19.12 -21.18 21.86
C VAL A 41 -19.11 -21.75 23.28
N PRO A 42 -19.34 -23.08 23.44
CA PRO A 42 -19.45 -23.68 24.77
C PRO A 42 -18.17 -23.51 25.60
N SER A 43 -18.33 -23.09 26.86
CA SER A 43 -17.24 -22.97 27.84
C SER A 43 -16.99 -24.29 28.59
N GLY A 44 -15.89 -24.41 29.36
CA GLY A 44 -15.66 -25.57 30.24
C GLY A 44 -15.23 -26.87 29.54
N SER A 45 -15.64 -28.04 30.04
CA SER A 45 -15.16 -29.35 29.57
C SER A 45 -16.13 -30.12 28.67
N GLU A 46 -17.24 -29.49 28.24
CA GLU A 46 -18.31 -30.17 27.47
C GLU A 46 -17.86 -30.64 26.07
N LEU A 47 -16.93 -29.92 25.46
CA LEU A 47 -16.35 -30.24 24.16
C LEU A 47 -14.83 -30.33 24.26
N SER A 48 -14.24 -31.20 23.45
CA SER A 48 -12.78 -31.22 23.30
C SER A 48 -12.30 -29.89 22.72
N VAL A 49 -11.09 -29.47 23.11
CA VAL A 49 -10.46 -28.21 22.68
C VAL A 49 -10.49 -28.04 21.15
N PRO A 50 -10.18 -29.05 20.32
CA PRO A 50 -10.29 -28.93 18.86
C PRO A 50 -11.72 -28.71 18.36
N LYS A 51 -12.72 -29.37 18.96
CA LYS A 51 -14.13 -29.21 18.55
C LYS A 51 -14.66 -27.82 18.90
N LYS A 52 -14.30 -27.29 20.07
CA LYS A 52 -14.64 -25.91 20.46
C LYS A 52 -14.12 -24.89 19.47
N ARG A 53 -12.89 -25.09 18.98
CA ARG A 53 -12.25 -24.19 18.00
C ARG A 53 -12.93 -24.21 16.65
N VAL A 54 -13.39 -25.36 16.18
CA VAL A 54 -14.18 -25.44 14.96
C VAL A 54 -15.46 -24.61 15.09
N VAL A 55 -16.17 -24.76 16.21
CA VAL A 55 -17.38 -23.98 16.50
C VAL A 55 -17.06 -22.48 16.60
N PHE A 56 -15.99 -22.12 17.30
CA PHE A 56 -15.52 -20.74 17.41
C PHE A 56 -15.21 -20.13 16.04
N ASN A 57 -14.39 -20.79 15.23
CA ASN A 57 -14.01 -20.30 13.90
C ASN A 57 -15.22 -20.16 12.97
N GLN A 58 -16.18 -21.08 13.02
CA GLN A 58 -17.41 -20.97 12.23
C GLN A 58 -18.26 -19.78 12.68
N THR A 59 -18.47 -19.63 14.00
CA THR A 59 -19.25 -18.54 14.59
C THR A 59 -18.63 -17.18 14.29
N LEU A 60 -17.32 -17.06 14.49
CA LEU A 60 -16.54 -15.86 14.24
C LEU A 60 -16.59 -15.46 12.78
N LEU A 61 -16.32 -16.38 11.84
CA LEU A 61 -16.33 -16.07 10.41
C LEU A 61 -17.72 -15.62 9.93
N ALA A 62 -18.79 -16.20 10.47
CA ALA A 62 -20.17 -15.79 10.15
C ALA A 62 -20.54 -14.41 10.71
N ARG A 63 -19.77 -13.90 11.68
CA ARG A 63 -20.06 -12.66 12.42
C ARG A 63 -18.91 -11.66 12.36
N ALA A 64 -17.91 -11.90 11.51
CA ALA A 64 -16.65 -11.15 11.52
C ALA A 64 -16.86 -9.64 11.33
N GLU A 65 -17.90 -9.26 10.58
CA GLU A 65 -18.26 -7.87 10.28
C GLU A 65 -19.25 -7.25 11.27
N LEU A 66 -19.83 -8.05 12.20
CA LEU A 66 -20.74 -7.51 13.21
C LEU A 66 -19.97 -6.64 14.19
N VAL A 67 -20.52 -5.46 14.44
CA VAL A 67 -19.92 -4.45 15.31
C VAL A 67 -20.44 -4.62 16.72
N PHE A 68 -19.54 -4.57 17.69
CA PHE A 68 -19.86 -4.62 19.12
C PHE A 68 -18.96 -3.67 19.92
N TRP A 69 -19.27 -3.50 21.20
CA TRP A 69 -18.45 -2.70 22.12
C TRP A 69 -17.37 -3.57 22.76
N ALA A 70 -16.16 -3.51 22.21
CA ALA A 70 -14.99 -4.18 22.75
C ALA A 70 -14.29 -3.31 23.81
N ARG A 71 -13.25 -3.86 24.45
CA ARG A 71 -12.43 -3.18 25.47
C ARG A 71 -11.85 -1.83 25.00
N GLU A 72 -11.51 -1.72 23.73
CA GLU A 72 -10.85 -0.55 23.13
C GLU A 72 -11.83 0.38 22.40
N GLY A 73 -13.14 0.09 22.48
CA GLY A 73 -14.19 0.83 21.80
C GLY A 73 -14.97 -0.02 20.82
N GLN A 74 -15.77 0.65 19.99
CA GLN A 74 -16.64 0.01 19.02
C GLN A 74 -15.85 -0.50 17.81
N MET A 75 -15.89 -1.80 17.54
CA MET A 75 -15.16 -2.46 16.45
C MET A 75 -15.88 -3.73 16.00
N THR A 76 -15.42 -4.33 14.89
CA THR A 76 -15.95 -5.61 14.40
C THR A 76 -15.40 -6.78 15.22
N HIS A 77 -16.11 -7.93 15.22
CA HIS A 77 -15.59 -9.15 15.85
C HIS A 77 -14.26 -9.60 15.25
N GLY A 78 -14.09 -9.44 13.93
CA GLY A 78 -12.86 -9.76 13.23
C GLY A 78 -11.68 -8.90 13.71
N GLU A 79 -11.89 -7.58 13.82
CA GLU A 79 -10.87 -6.66 14.35
C GLU A 79 -10.52 -7.00 15.81
N ALA A 80 -11.53 -7.24 16.65
CA ALA A 80 -11.31 -7.56 18.06
C ALA A 80 -10.48 -8.84 18.25
N LEU A 81 -10.74 -9.89 17.47
CA LEU A 81 -9.92 -11.10 17.47
C LEU A 81 -8.46 -10.81 17.10
N VAL A 82 -8.24 -10.11 15.99
CA VAL A 82 -6.89 -9.80 15.52
C VAL A 82 -6.13 -9.02 16.58
N ARG A 83 -6.77 -8.07 17.26
CA ARG A 83 -6.17 -7.33 18.37
C ARG A 83 -5.84 -8.21 19.57
N GLU A 84 -6.69 -9.18 19.93
CA GLU A 84 -6.36 -10.17 20.98
C GLU A 84 -5.16 -11.03 20.58
N ALA A 85 -5.10 -11.50 19.33
CA ALA A 85 -3.95 -12.26 18.83
C ALA A 85 -2.66 -11.42 18.85
N VAL A 86 -2.72 -10.16 18.41
CA VAL A 86 -1.57 -9.24 18.45
C VAL A 86 -1.04 -9.07 19.86
N ARG A 87 -1.89 -8.92 20.88
CA ARG A 87 -1.45 -8.78 22.29
C ARG A 87 -0.68 -9.98 22.83
N LEU A 88 -0.80 -11.15 22.21
CA LEU A 88 -0.06 -12.37 22.59
C LEU A 88 1.28 -12.51 21.86
N MET A 89 1.56 -11.66 20.86
CA MET A 89 2.83 -11.69 20.13
C MET A 89 3.99 -11.29 21.05
N SER A 90 5.21 -11.58 20.58
CA SER A 90 6.46 -11.30 21.29
C SER A 90 7.54 -10.83 20.32
N SER A 91 8.49 -10.02 20.80
CA SER A 91 9.70 -9.67 20.07
C SER A 91 10.92 -9.93 20.96
N PRO A 92 11.83 -10.85 20.57
CA PRO A 92 11.78 -11.70 19.38
C PRO A 92 10.62 -12.72 19.41
N PRO A 93 10.17 -13.25 18.25
CA PRO A 93 9.11 -14.26 18.20
C PRO A 93 9.48 -15.52 18.96
N VAL A 94 8.64 -15.94 19.90
CA VAL A 94 8.82 -17.18 20.68
C VAL A 94 8.12 -18.38 20.03
N LEU A 95 7.02 -18.15 19.33
CA LEU A 95 6.18 -19.18 18.73
C LEU A 95 6.32 -19.18 17.21
N ALA A 96 6.49 -20.36 16.63
CA ALA A 96 6.61 -20.54 15.18
C ALA A 96 5.36 -20.04 14.42
N ASP A 97 4.19 -20.09 15.05
CA ASP A 97 2.91 -19.66 14.46
C ASP A 97 2.76 -18.12 14.40
N GLN A 98 3.67 -17.35 15.02
CA GLN A 98 3.68 -15.90 14.92
C GLN A 98 4.01 -15.42 13.49
N GLU A 99 4.99 -16.03 12.82
CA GLU A 99 5.41 -15.66 11.46
C GLU A 99 4.31 -15.87 10.39
N PRO A 100 3.58 -17.01 10.36
CA PRO A 100 2.39 -17.16 9.52
C PRO A 100 1.34 -16.06 9.76
N PHE A 101 1.07 -15.72 11.02
CA PHE A 101 0.09 -14.69 11.36
C PHE A 101 0.54 -13.29 10.90
N GLU A 102 1.81 -12.93 11.12
CA GLU A 102 2.40 -11.68 10.64
C GLU A 102 2.32 -11.56 9.10
N ARG A 103 2.56 -12.63 8.35
CA ARG A 103 2.42 -12.64 6.89
C ARG A 103 0.97 -12.38 6.45
N CYS A 104 -0.01 -12.93 7.14
CA CYS A 104 -1.41 -12.67 6.86
C CYS A 104 -1.79 -11.21 7.15
N LEU A 105 -1.32 -10.64 8.27
CA LEU A 105 -1.50 -9.22 8.57
C LEU A 105 -0.89 -8.33 7.48
N ALA A 106 0.33 -8.62 7.04
CA ALA A 106 1.01 -7.87 5.98
C ALA A 106 0.22 -7.89 4.67
N ARG A 107 -0.37 -9.04 4.32
CA ARG A 107 -1.21 -9.19 3.12
C ARG A 107 -2.49 -8.35 3.20
N ASP A 108 -3.06 -8.20 4.38
CA ASP A 108 -4.22 -7.33 4.64
C ASP A 108 -3.82 -5.84 4.80
N GLY A 109 -2.53 -5.52 4.65
CA GLY A 109 -2.03 -4.16 4.76
C GLY A 109 -1.85 -3.71 6.20
N PHE A 110 -1.43 -4.60 7.11
CA PHE A 110 -1.14 -4.29 8.51
C PHE A 110 0.25 -4.76 8.94
N THR A 111 0.84 -4.04 9.88
CA THR A 111 2.11 -4.39 10.55
C THR A 111 1.94 -4.32 12.07
N VAL A 112 2.78 -5.06 12.79
CA VAL A 112 2.83 -5.05 14.24
C VAL A 112 4.08 -4.29 14.67
N THR A 113 3.91 -3.29 15.52
CA THR A 113 4.98 -2.41 16.00
C THR A 113 5.15 -2.52 17.50
N TRP A 114 6.39 -2.44 17.96
CA TRP A 114 6.77 -2.50 19.37
C TRP A 114 7.12 -1.12 19.95
N ASP A 115 7.04 -0.10 19.10
CA ASP A 115 7.18 1.30 19.46
C ASP A 115 5.81 2.00 19.36
N ALA A 116 5.48 2.79 20.38
CA ALA A 116 4.22 3.50 20.50
C ALA A 116 4.08 4.55 19.39
N GLY A 117 5.20 5.08 18.90
CA GLY A 117 5.22 6.27 18.04
C GLY A 117 4.36 7.41 18.62
N ASP A 118 3.99 8.38 17.79
CA ASP A 118 3.24 9.57 18.25
C ASP A 118 1.74 9.32 18.49
N CYS A 119 1.21 8.17 18.05
CA CYS A 119 -0.21 7.87 18.05
C CYS A 119 -0.63 6.62 18.86
N GLY A 120 0.32 5.89 19.46
CA GLY A 120 0.03 4.70 20.26
C GLY A 120 -0.51 5.03 21.64
N ARG A 121 -1.75 4.59 21.94
CA ARG A 121 -2.25 4.47 23.32
C ARG A 121 -2.23 3.00 23.73
N GLY A 122 -1.97 2.71 25.00
CA GLY A 122 -1.90 1.34 25.54
C GLY A 122 -0.48 0.79 25.62
N THR A 123 -0.35 -0.53 25.77
CA THR A 123 0.93 -1.24 25.87
C THR A 123 1.23 -1.99 24.57
N PRO A 124 2.49 -2.09 24.15
CA PRO A 124 2.87 -2.88 22.98
C PRO A 124 2.44 -4.35 23.13
N PRO A 125 2.28 -5.07 22.02
CA PRO A 125 2.47 -4.62 20.63
C PRO A 125 1.25 -3.89 20.01
N TRP A 126 1.51 -2.96 19.09
CA TRP A 126 0.49 -2.17 18.39
C TRP A 126 0.28 -2.64 16.95
N LEU A 127 -0.98 -2.89 16.59
CA LEU A 127 -1.42 -3.12 15.21
C LEU A 127 -1.56 -1.78 14.48
N ARG A 128 -0.86 -1.62 13.36
CA ARG A 128 -0.95 -0.43 12.50
C ARG A 128 -1.32 -0.85 11.08
N ARG A 129 -2.06 0.00 10.37
CA ARG A 129 -2.09 -0.11 8.91
C ARG A 129 -0.65 0.05 8.42
N SER A 130 -0.21 -0.90 7.62
CA SER A 130 0.98 -0.73 6.80
C SER A 130 0.71 0.50 5.95
N LEU A 131 1.55 1.52 6.10
CA LEU A 131 1.72 2.45 4.99
C LEU A 131 2.10 1.60 3.78
N PRO A 132 1.64 1.93 2.55
CA PRO A 132 2.10 1.22 1.38
C PRO A 132 3.64 1.17 1.46
N GLN A 133 4.24 -0.02 1.37
CA GLN A 133 5.70 -0.14 1.19
C GLN A 133 6.17 0.64 -0.06
N ASN A 134 5.24 1.11 -0.89
CA ASN A 134 5.45 2.07 -1.97
C ASN A 134 5.84 3.49 -1.49
N VAL A 135 5.94 3.73 -0.18
CA VAL A 135 6.60 4.91 0.39
C VAL A 135 7.94 4.54 1.06
N ASP A 136 8.51 3.37 0.74
CA ASP A 136 9.93 3.12 0.95
C ASP A 136 10.68 3.61 -0.30
N LEU A 137 10.96 4.91 -0.31
CA LEU A 137 11.49 5.65 -1.47
C LEU A 137 12.82 5.11 -2.02
N PRO A 138 13.77 4.61 -1.20
CA PRO A 138 14.98 3.98 -1.74
C PRO A 138 14.67 2.74 -2.57
N ALA A 139 13.78 1.86 -2.09
CA ALA A 139 13.38 0.65 -2.83
C ALA A 139 12.49 0.98 -4.05
N GLY A 140 11.66 2.02 -3.96
CA GLY A 140 10.84 2.52 -5.07
C GLY A 140 11.69 3.14 -6.19
N ASP A 141 12.70 3.91 -5.82
CA ASP A 141 13.69 4.49 -6.72
C ASP A 141 14.52 3.40 -7.42
N ASP A 142 15.01 2.41 -6.66
CA ASP A 142 15.74 1.27 -7.20
C ASP A 142 14.93 0.48 -8.24
N LEU A 143 13.63 0.29 -8.00
CA LEU A 143 12.75 -0.41 -8.96
C LEU A 143 12.47 0.42 -10.21
N VAL A 144 12.25 1.73 -10.09
CA VAL A 144 12.08 2.60 -11.27
C VAL A 144 13.35 2.59 -12.10
N HIS A 145 14.52 2.81 -11.48
CA HIS A 145 15.81 2.72 -12.17
C HIS A 145 16.05 1.34 -12.82
N LEU A 146 15.68 0.25 -12.15
CA LEU A 146 15.78 -1.09 -12.70
C LEU A 146 14.94 -1.25 -13.96
N HIS A 147 13.67 -0.80 -13.95
CA HIS A 147 12.80 -0.85 -15.13
C HIS A 147 13.30 0.04 -16.26
N LEU A 148 13.72 1.28 -15.96
CA LEU A 148 14.26 2.20 -16.98
C LEU A 148 15.49 1.60 -17.67
N LYS A 149 16.39 0.97 -16.90
CA LYS A 149 17.57 0.27 -17.45
C LYS A 149 17.17 -0.97 -18.25
N HIS A 150 16.19 -1.75 -17.76
CA HIS A 150 15.70 -2.94 -18.44
C HIS A 150 15.11 -2.63 -19.83
N PHE A 151 14.32 -1.56 -19.94
CA PHE A 151 13.73 -1.13 -21.21
C PHE A 151 14.65 -0.24 -22.07
N GLY A 152 15.82 0.14 -21.56
CA GLY A 152 16.76 1.00 -22.28
C GLY A 152 16.32 2.47 -22.37
N PHE A 153 15.48 2.94 -21.45
CA PHE A 153 14.98 4.32 -21.37
C PHE A 153 16.02 5.28 -20.78
N ALA A 154 17.14 5.42 -21.49
CA ALA A 154 18.31 6.16 -21.02
C ALA A 154 18.02 7.65 -20.80
N ARG A 155 17.13 8.25 -21.60
CA ARG A 155 16.77 9.67 -21.44
C ARG A 155 16.01 9.88 -20.14
N SER A 156 14.97 9.09 -19.90
CA SER A 156 14.19 9.15 -18.66
C SER A 156 15.05 8.85 -17.44
N CYS A 157 15.93 7.84 -17.51
CA CYS A 157 16.87 7.53 -16.42
C CYS A 157 17.74 8.74 -16.08
N GLY A 158 18.35 9.38 -17.08
CA GLY A 158 19.22 10.55 -16.83
C GLY A 158 18.48 11.76 -16.25
N HIS A 159 17.21 11.99 -16.62
CA HIS A 159 16.41 13.06 -16.02
C HIS A 159 16.01 12.72 -14.57
N LEU A 160 15.72 11.46 -14.27
CA LEU A 160 15.44 11.02 -12.91
C LEU A 160 16.68 11.19 -12.01
N ASP A 161 17.85 10.75 -12.47
CA ASP A 161 19.13 10.95 -11.77
C ASP A 161 19.36 12.43 -11.46
N GLN A 162 19.16 13.31 -12.46
CA GLN A 162 19.32 14.76 -12.30
C GLN A 162 18.29 15.36 -11.33
N ALA A 163 17.06 14.85 -11.32
CA ALA A 163 16.01 15.28 -10.40
C ALA A 163 16.38 14.95 -8.95
N ILE A 164 16.79 13.71 -8.68
CA ILE A 164 17.17 13.24 -7.34
C ILE A 164 18.39 13.98 -6.82
N ASP A 165 19.41 14.16 -7.68
CA ASP A 165 20.64 14.86 -7.34
C ASP A 165 20.39 16.36 -7.05
N ALA A 166 19.56 17.02 -7.86
CA ALA A 166 19.14 18.40 -7.59
C ALA A 166 18.32 18.53 -6.30
N HIS A 167 17.39 17.60 -6.06
CA HIS A 167 16.58 17.57 -4.86
C HIS A 167 17.44 17.36 -3.61
N THR A 168 18.37 16.41 -3.65
CA THR A 168 19.32 16.12 -2.55
C THR A 168 20.18 17.33 -2.18
N ARG A 169 20.52 18.18 -3.17
CA ARG A 169 21.27 19.43 -2.96
C ARG A 169 20.43 20.61 -2.47
N GLY A 170 19.11 20.47 -2.38
CA GLY A 170 18.22 21.58 -2.08
C GLY A 170 17.96 22.53 -3.25
N ASP A 171 18.28 22.14 -4.48
CA ASP A 171 17.97 22.92 -5.68
C ASP A 171 16.56 22.55 -6.20
N TRP A 172 15.55 23.01 -5.46
CA TRP A 172 14.15 22.65 -5.68
C TRP A 172 13.63 23.03 -7.08
N ALA A 173 14.06 24.19 -7.60
CA ALA A 173 13.65 24.64 -8.93
C ALA A 173 14.25 23.74 -10.03
N SER A 174 15.53 23.36 -9.90
CA SER A 174 16.16 22.42 -10.82
C SER A 174 15.53 21.02 -10.69
N ALA A 175 15.29 20.55 -9.47
CA ALA A 175 14.64 19.26 -9.22
C ALA A 175 13.27 19.19 -9.92
N ASN A 176 12.41 20.18 -9.71
CA ASN A 176 11.08 20.20 -10.32
C ASN A 176 11.13 20.25 -11.85
N ALA A 177 12.07 21.01 -12.42
CA ALA A 177 12.26 21.04 -13.87
C ALA A 177 12.61 19.65 -14.42
N GLN A 178 13.49 18.93 -13.73
CA GLN A 178 13.91 17.58 -14.10
C GLN A 178 12.82 16.52 -13.87
N ILE A 179 12.04 16.62 -12.78
CA ILE A 179 10.91 15.71 -12.51
C ILE A 179 9.88 15.78 -13.64
N ARG A 180 9.57 17.01 -14.10
CA ARG A 180 8.69 17.21 -15.25
C ARG A 180 9.26 16.55 -16.50
N THR A 181 10.52 16.86 -16.84
CA THR A 181 11.14 16.34 -18.07
C THR A 181 11.29 14.82 -18.04
N PHE A 182 11.54 14.23 -16.86
CA PHE A 182 11.51 12.79 -16.64
C PHE A 182 10.14 12.17 -17.00
N MET A 183 9.04 12.71 -16.47
CA MET A 183 7.71 12.17 -16.77
C MET A 183 7.34 12.34 -18.25
N GLU A 184 7.73 13.46 -18.87
CA GLU A 184 7.53 13.68 -20.31
C GLU A 184 8.29 12.68 -21.16
N SER A 185 9.59 12.47 -20.87
CA SER A 185 10.41 11.53 -21.62
C SER A 185 9.95 10.10 -21.42
N LEU A 186 9.49 9.74 -20.21
CA LEU A 186 9.02 8.39 -19.91
C LEU A 186 7.83 8.01 -20.78
N ILE A 187 6.82 8.87 -20.84
CA ILE A 187 5.63 8.64 -21.66
C ILE A 187 6.00 8.50 -23.15
N LEU A 188 6.90 9.36 -23.63
CA LEU A 188 7.34 9.31 -25.03
C LEU A 188 8.18 8.07 -25.34
N GLU A 189 9.08 7.64 -24.45
CA GLU A 189 9.89 6.44 -24.63
C GLU A 189 9.02 5.17 -24.61
N ILE A 190 8.01 5.09 -23.72
CA ILE A 190 7.04 4.00 -23.71
C ILE A 190 6.22 4.00 -25.02
N ALA A 191 5.66 5.15 -25.42
CA ALA A 191 4.91 5.26 -26.67
C ALA A 191 5.78 4.86 -27.87
N THR A 192 7.06 5.22 -27.88
CA THR A 192 8.01 4.81 -28.92
C THR A 192 8.22 3.30 -28.93
N GLN A 193 8.24 2.65 -27.77
CA GLN A 193 8.46 1.21 -27.68
C GLN A 193 7.24 0.39 -28.13
N ILE A 194 6.02 0.76 -27.69
CA ILE A 194 4.83 -0.09 -27.89
C ILE A 194 3.81 0.46 -28.89
N ALA A 195 3.92 1.73 -29.28
CA ALA A 195 2.96 2.41 -30.14
C ALA A 195 3.64 3.25 -31.24
N SER A 196 4.84 2.85 -31.69
CA SER A 196 5.62 3.59 -32.70
C SER A 196 4.87 3.87 -34.00
N ALA A 197 3.99 2.95 -34.42
CA ALA A 197 3.17 3.11 -35.63
C ALA A 197 2.16 4.27 -35.53
N GLU A 198 1.78 4.65 -34.32
CA GLU A 198 0.83 5.74 -34.05
C GLU A 198 1.52 7.11 -33.85
N LEU A 199 2.85 7.13 -33.81
CA LEU A 199 3.63 8.34 -33.54
C LEU A 199 4.07 9.06 -34.82
N PRO A 200 3.97 10.41 -34.87
CA PRO A 200 4.60 11.19 -35.93
C PRO A 200 6.13 11.28 -35.72
N PRO A 201 6.90 11.73 -36.73
CA PRO A 201 8.38 11.78 -36.66
C PRO A 201 8.96 12.58 -35.48
N ASN A 202 8.27 13.64 -35.04
CA ASN A 202 8.64 14.44 -33.86
C ASN A 202 7.44 14.52 -32.92
N PRO A 203 7.22 13.49 -32.07
CA PRO A 203 6.02 13.39 -31.27
C PRO A 203 6.04 14.41 -30.13
N SER A 204 4.92 15.12 -29.97
CA SER A 204 4.64 15.86 -28.74
C SER A 204 4.17 14.92 -27.64
N LEU A 205 4.22 15.35 -26.37
CA LEU A 205 3.69 14.57 -25.25
C LEU A 205 2.23 14.14 -25.46
N ASN A 206 1.40 15.03 -26.04
CA ASN A 206 0.01 14.72 -26.34
C ASN A 206 -0.12 13.63 -27.41
N ASN A 207 0.80 13.57 -28.38
CA ASN A 207 0.84 12.46 -29.33
C ASN A 207 1.20 11.14 -28.63
N GLY A 208 2.13 11.18 -27.67
CA GLY A 208 2.47 10.02 -26.83
C GLY A 208 1.26 9.47 -26.09
N PHE A 209 0.51 10.32 -25.39
CA PHE A 209 -0.71 9.88 -24.70
C PHE A 209 -1.75 9.30 -25.66
N GLN A 210 -2.02 9.98 -26.79
CA GLN A 210 -2.97 9.50 -27.78
C GLN A 210 -2.57 8.12 -28.34
N ALA A 211 -1.29 7.92 -28.64
CA ALA A 211 -0.76 6.65 -29.13
C ALA A 211 -0.96 5.53 -28.10
N LEU A 212 -0.65 5.81 -26.83
CA LEU A 212 -0.81 4.84 -25.74
C LEU A 212 -2.27 4.52 -25.42
N THR A 213 -3.19 5.46 -25.60
CA THR A 213 -4.63 5.19 -25.47
C THR A 213 -5.15 4.33 -26.62
N LYS A 214 -4.70 4.60 -27.85
CA LYS A 214 -5.10 3.82 -29.03
C LYS A 214 -4.66 2.35 -28.96
N CYS A 215 -3.50 2.06 -28.37
CA CYS A 215 -3.04 0.69 -28.13
C CYS A 215 -3.54 0.11 -26.80
N GLU A 216 -4.57 0.73 -26.19
CA GLU A 216 -5.22 0.31 -24.93
C GLU A 216 -4.31 0.25 -23.69
N PHE A 217 -3.07 0.74 -23.79
CA PHE A 217 -2.14 0.80 -22.67
C PHE A 217 -2.58 1.81 -21.60
N LEU A 218 -3.14 2.95 -22.04
CA LEU A 218 -3.81 3.92 -21.18
C LEU A 218 -5.32 3.83 -21.33
N SER A 219 -6.02 3.77 -20.20
CA SER A 219 -7.47 3.59 -20.18
C SER A 219 -8.23 4.88 -19.89
N GLU A 220 -9.08 5.28 -20.83
CA GLU A 220 -10.05 6.36 -20.62
C GLU A 220 -11.10 6.00 -19.56
N ASN A 221 -11.53 4.73 -19.52
CA ASN A 221 -12.51 4.23 -18.54
C ASN A 221 -12.00 4.30 -17.09
N ARG A 222 -10.67 4.14 -16.90
CA ARG A 222 -10.02 4.33 -15.59
C ARG A 222 -9.60 5.79 -15.34
N ALA A 223 -9.98 6.70 -16.21
CA ALA A 223 -9.61 8.11 -16.17
C ALA A 223 -8.10 8.37 -16.09
N GLU A 224 -7.28 7.49 -16.66
CA GLU A 224 -5.81 7.63 -16.65
C GLU A 224 -5.39 8.81 -17.53
N TRP A 225 -6.00 8.91 -18.71
CA TRP A 225 -5.86 10.02 -19.63
C TRP A 225 -7.16 10.21 -20.41
N ASN A 226 -7.45 11.46 -20.82
CA ASN A 226 -8.48 11.76 -21.79
C ASN A 226 -8.14 13.02 -22.59
N GLN A 227 -8.75 13.16 -23.76
CA GLN A 227 -8.54 14.30 -24.64
C GLN A 227 -9.07 15.62 -24.05
N ASP A 228 -10.06 15.55 -23.17
CA ASP A 228 -10.63 16.72 -22.46
C ASP A 228 -9.70 17.31 -21.39
N GLY A 229 -8.55 16.67 -21.14
CA GLY A 229 -7.54 17.15 -20.20
C GLY A 229 -7.94 17.03 -18.72
N LYS A 230 -8.89 16.15 -18.42
CA LYS A 230 -9.42 15.86 -17.08
C LYS A 230 -8.91 14.54 -16.49
N GLY A 231 -8.13 13.77 -17.26
CA GLY A 231 -7.52 12.53 -16.79
C GLY A 231 -6.45 12.76 -15.72
N MET A 232 -6.16 11.71 -14.95
CA MET A 232 -5.15 11.71 -13.89
C MET A 232 -3.78 12.19 -14.40
N LEU A 233 -3.30 11.64 -15.52
CA LEU A 233 -2.00 12.01 -16.08
C LEU A 233 -2.01 13.44 -16.63
N ASN A 234 -3.14 13.94 -17.14
CA ASN A 234 -3.25 15.35 -17.51
C ASN A 234 -3.10 16.26 -16.28
N GLY A 235 -3.75 15.89 -15.16
CA GLY A 235 -3.65 16.60 -13.89
C GLY A 235 -2.23 16.59 -13.33
N LEU A 236 -1.58 15.42 -13.35
CA LEU A 236 -0.19 15.26 -12.94
C LEU A 236 0.73 16.18 -13.75
N MET A 237 0.65 16.14 -15.08
CA MET A 237 1.48 17.01 -15.91
C MET A 237 1.22 18.49 -15.62
N LYS A 238 -0.05 18.91 -15.49
CA LYS A 238 -0.40 20.30 -15.12
C LYS A 238 0.24 20.72 -13.78
N MET A 239 0.23 19.83 -12.78
CA MET A 239 0.88 20.07 -11.50
C MET A 239 2.42 20.15 -11.65
N LEU A 240 3.04 19.28 -12.43
CA LEU A 240 4.48 19.33 -12.67
C LEU A 240 4.91 20.56 -13.50
N HIS A 241 3.99 21.11 -14.31
CA HIS A 241 4.17 22.38 -15.01
C HIS A 241 3.87 23.61 -14.15
N SER A 242 3.20 23.47 -13.00
CA SER A 242 2.88 24.63 -12.15
C SER A 242 4.15 25.17 -11.50
N ASP A 243 4.25 26.49 -11.40
CA ASP A 243 5.40 27.21 -10.82
C ASP A 243 6.70 26.86 -11.55
N GLY A 244 7.00 27.62 -12.62
CA GLY A 244 8.19 27.42 -13.45
C GLY A 244 9.51 27.58 -12.68
N SER A 245 10.65 27.43 -13.38
CA SER A 245 12.02 27.39 -12.84
C SER A 245 12.51 28.69 -12.15
N HIS A 246 11.61 29.57 -11.70
CA HIS A 246 11.94 30.83 -11.06
C HIS A 246 12.33 30.61 -9.59
N LYS A 247 13.54 31.07 -9.24
CA LYS A 247 14.04 31.10 -7.85
C LYS A 247 13.01 31.80 -6.94
N GLY A 248 12.51 31.07 -5.94
CA GLY A 248 11.68 31.61 -4.86
C GLY A 248 10.23 31.12 -4.77
N LEU A 249 9.76 30.29 -5.72
CA LEU A 249 8.40 29.70 -5.65
C LEU A 249 8.38 28.22 -5.23
N SER A 250 9.47 27.48 -5.43
CA SER A 250 9.55 26.08 -5.00
C SER A 250 10.23 25.97 -3.65
N ASP A 251 9.52 25.38 -2.70
CA ASP A 251 10.04 24.91 -1.42
C ASP A 251 10.32 23.40 -1.46
N GLU A 252 10.92 22.90 -0.38
CA GLU A 252 11.26 21.49 -0.15
C GLU A 252 10.01 20.60 -0.18
N ASP A 253 8.94 21.01 0.50
CA ASP A 253 7.71 20.23 0.63
C ASP A 253 7.05 20.00 -0.73
N HIS A 254 6.92 21.04 -1.54
CA HIS A 254 6.36 20.94 -2.89
C HIS A 254 7.26 20.11 -3.80
N SER A 255 8.59 20.25 -3.72
CA SER A 255 9.52 19.47 -4.53
C SER A 255 9.46 17.98 -4.16
N THR A 256 9.43 17.68 -2.86
CA THR A 256 9.33 16.33 -2.31
C THR A 256 8.02 15.66 -2.75
N MET A 257 6.90 16.36 -2.60
CA MET A 257 5.59 15.87 -3.05
C MET A 257 5.58 15.55 -4.55
N ARG A 258 6.13 16.44 -5.39
CA ARG A 258 6.20 16.24 -6.84
C ARG A 258 7.05 15.03 -7.20
N LEU A 259 8.22 14.88 -6.57
CA LEU A 259 9.12 13.75 -6.78
C LEU A 259 8.42 12.43 -6.43
N HIS A 260 7.76 12.37 -5.27
CA HIS A 260 7.09 11.16 -4.81
C HIS A 260 5.92 10.75 -5.71
N ILE A 261 5.05 11.70 -6.07
CA ILE A 261 3.93 11.40 -6.97
C ILE A 261 4.45 10.94 -8.34
N ALA A 262 5.52 11.56 -8.86
CA ALA A 262 6.14 11.14 -10.11
C ALA A 262 6.70 9.71 -10.03
N LEU A 263 7.47 9.38 -8.99
CA LEU A 263 8.04 8.04 -8.77
C LEU A 263 6.96 6.96 -8.66
N VAL A 264 5.92 7.19 -7.85
CA VAL A 264 4.80 6.25 -7.70
C VAL A 264 4.08 6.04 -9.03
N THR A 265 3.84 7.13 -9.78
CA THR A 265 3.17 7.06 -11.09
C THR A 265 4.02 6.31 -12.11
N ALA A 266 5.31 6.66 -12.20
CA ALA A 266 6.26 6.03 -13.12
C ALA A 266 6.36 4.52 -12.84
N ARG A 267 6.48 4.12 -11.57
CA ARG A 267 6.53 2.72 -11.17
C ARG A 267 5.27 1.96 -11.60
N ALA A 268 4.09 2.52 -11.37
CA ALA A 268 2.83 1.88 -11.78
C ALA A 268 2.76 1.63 -13.29
N ILE A 269 3.18 2.62 -14.09
CA ILE A 269 3.19 2.53 -15.56
C ILE A 269 4.27 1.55 -16.06
N LEU A 270 5.48 1.59 -15.48
CA LEU A 270 6.57 0.70 -15.85
C LEU A 270 6.29 -0.77 -15.48
N ASN A 271 5.65 -1.02 -14.34
CA ASN A 271 5.19 -2.35 -13.97
C ASN A 271 4.17 -2.90 -14.97
N ARG A 272 3.21 -2.06 -15.38
CA ARG A 272 2.23 -2.43 -16.41
C ARG A 272 2.94 -2.83 -17.71
N LEU A 273 3.91 -2.02 -18.15
CA LEU A 273 4.71 -2.32 -19.33
C LEU A 273 5.49 -3.64 -19.19
N ALA A 274 6.06 -3.91 -18.02
CA ALA A 274 6.80 -5.15 -17.75
C ALA A 274 5.91 -6.40 -17.73
N ASN A 275 4.66 -6.25 -17.29
CA ASN A 275 3.70 -7.34 -17.25
C ASN A 275 2.95 -7.54 -18.58
N GLY A 276 3.07 -6.60 -19.52
CA GLY A 276 2.32 -6.61 -20.78
C GLY A 276 0.81 -6.40 -20.59
N GLU A 277 0.44 -5.65 -19.56
CA GLU A 277 -0.95 -5.33 -19.16
C GLU A 277 -1.49 -4.04 -19.79
#